data_AF-A0A498F5U4-F1
#
_entry.id   AF-A0A498F5U4-F1
#
_cell.length_a   1.000
_cell.length_b   1.000
_cell.length_c   1.000
_cell.angle_alpha   90.00
_cell.angle_beta   90.00
_cell.angle_gamma   90.00
#
_symmetry.space_group_name_H-M   'P 1'
#
loop_
_entity.id
_entity.type
_entity.pdbx_description
1 polymer ?
#
loop_
_entity_poly.entity_id
_entity_poly.type
_entity_poly.pdbx_seq_one_letter_code
_entity_poly.pdbx_strand_id
1 'polypeptide(L)'
;MSAFSAYLVKRMGYIGVTLLLISLIIFAITQLLPGNAAVMILGKQATEESIAAIEQQLGLNRAWYVQYFDWLVGFVTGDWG
;
A
#
# COMPACT_ATOMS: atom_id res chain seq x y z
N MET A 1 5.44 35.66 3.16
CA MET A 1 6.21 34.42 3.37
C MET A 1 7.65 34.71 2.97
N SER A 2 8.65 34.34 3.76
CA SER A 2 10.05 34.55 3.37
C SER A 2 10.40 33.65 2.17
N ALA A 3 11.39 34.07 1.36
CA ALA A 3 11.90 33.25 0.26
C ALA A 3 12.32 31.84 0.73
N PHE A 4 12.81 31.74 1.97
CA PHE A 4 13.15 30.49 2.64
C PHE A 4 11.91 29.59 2.88
N SER A 5 10.82 30.14 3.42
CA SER A 5 9.57 29.37 3.63
C SER A 5 8.99 28.83 2.32
N ALA A 6 9.02 29.64 1.25
CA ALA A 6 8.55 29.21 -0.07
C ALA A 6 9.40 28.08 -0.65
N TYR A 7 10.73 28.16 -0.49
CA TYR A 7 11.66 27.10 -0.88
C TYR A 7 11.38 25.78 -0.13
N LEU A 8 11.18 25.85 1.19
CA LEU A 8 10.90 24.66 2.01
C LEU A 8 9.61 23.97 1.58
N VAL A 9 8.51 24.71 1.37
CA VAL A 9 7.23 24.13 0.93
C VAL A 9 7.39 23.46 -0.44
N LYS A 10 8.06 24.12 -1.38
CA LYS A 10 8.34 23.56 -2.71
C LYS A 10 9.14 22.25 -2.61
N ARG A 11 10.15 22.23 -1.74
CA ARG A 11 11.00 21.04 -1.53
C ARG A 11 10.24 19.89 -0.87
N MET A 12 9.41 20.18 0.14
CA MET A 12 8.55 19.18 0.77
C MET A 12 7.54 18.60 -0.22
N GLY A 13 6.99 19.42 -1.11
CA GLY A 13 6.12 18.96 -2.20
C GLY A 13 6.81 17.97 -3.13
N TYR A 14 8.04 18.26 -3.56
CA TYR A 14 8.80 17.32 -4.40
C TYR A 14 9.11 16.01 -3.68
N ILE A 15 9.46 16.07 -2.39
CA ILE A 15 9.70 14.87 -1.58
C ILE A 15 8.42 14.03 -1.50
N GLY A 16 7.28 14.66 -1.19
CA GLY A 16 5.98 13.98 -1.12
C GLY A 16 5.61 13.30 -2.43
N VAL A 17 5.72 13.99 -3.57
CA VAL A 17 5.44 13.41 -4.90
C VAL A 17 6.40 12.25 -5.21
N THR A 18 7.68 12.40 -4.88
CA THR A 18 8.68 11.34 -5.11
C THR A 18 8.35 10.10 -4.30
N LEU A 19 8.01 10.25 -3.01
CA LEU A 19 7.61 9.15 -2.14
C LEU A 19 6.33 8.47 -2.64
N LEU A 20 5.33 9.24 -3.08
CA LEU A 20 4.11 8.70 -3.65
C LEU A 20 4.39 7.85 -4.90
N LEU A 21 5.18 8.37 -5.84
CA LEU A 21 5.54 7.63 -7.06
C LEU A 21 6.31 6.35 -6.74
N ILE A 22 7.32 6.42 -5.87
CA ILE A 22 8.08 5.25 -5.46
C ILE A 22 7.18 4.23 -4.76
N SER A 23 6.30 4.67 -3.86
CA SER A 23 5.37 3.79 -3.15
C SER A 23 4.42 3.06 -4.11
N LEU A 24 3.90 3.77 -5.12
CA LEU A 24 3.03 3.19 -6.14
C LEU A 24 3.76 2.17 -6.99
N ILE A 25 5.02 2.45 -7.38
CA ILE A 25 5.86 1.50 -8.13
C ILE A 25 6.11 0.24 -7.32
N ILE A 26 6.51 0.39 -6.04
CA ILE A 26 6.75 -0.75 -5.16
C ILE A 26 5.47 -1.56 -4.99
N PHE A 27 4.34 -0.90 -4.72
CA PHE A 27 3.04 -1.57 -4.58
C PHE A 27 2.64 -2.33 -5.86
N ALA A 28 2.83 -1.73 -7.03
CA ALA A 28 2.56 -2.39 -8.30
C ALA A 28 3.45 -3.62 -8.50
N ILE A 29 4.75 -3.52 -8.17
CA ILE A 29 5.67 -4.66 -8.23
C ILE A 29 5.23 -5.76 -7.27
N THR A 30 4.81 -5.44 -6.05
CA THR A 30 4.34 -6.44 -5.09
C THR A 30 3.09 -7.16 -5.55
N GLN A 31 2.17 -6.49 -6.25
CA GLN A 31 0.98 -7.12 -6.83
C GLN A 31 1.31 -8.06 -7.99
N LEU A 32 2.47 -7.88 -8.63
CA LEU A 32 2.96 -8.76 -9.69
C LEU A 32 3.76 -9.95 -9.15
N LEU A 33 4.14 -9.94 -7.87
CA LEU A 33 4.86 -11.06 -7.29
C LEU A 33 3.97 -12.30 -7.31
N PRO A 34 4.51 -13.46 -7.72
CA PRO A 34 3.76 -14.71 -7.67
C PRO A 34 3.54 -15.10 -6.21
N GLY A 35 2.29 -15.01 -5.76
CA GLY A 35 1.90 -15.36 -4.40
C GLY A 35 0.69 -14.56 -3.95
N ASN A 36 -0.31 -15.24 -3.39
CA ASN A 36 -1.43 -14.58 -2.75
C ASN A 36 -1.09 -14.34 -1.28
N ALA A 37 -1.19 -13.09 -0.81
CA ALA A 37 -0.90 -12.75 0.59
C ALA A 37 -1.74 -13.58 1.58
N ALA A 38 -3.00 -13.90 1.24
CA ALA A 38 -3.84 -14.78 2.06
C ALA A 38 -3.25 -16.20 2.16
N VAL A 39 -2.76 -16.75 1.05
CA VAL A 39 -2.09 -18.07 1.01
C VAL A 39 -0.79 -18.05 1.81
N MET A 40 -0.04 -16.95 1.75
CA MET A 40 1.19 -16.79 2.52
C MET A 40 0.93 -16.71 4.03
N ILE A 41 -0.15 -16.03 4.44
CA ILE A 41 -0.55 -15.91 5.84
C ILE A 41 -1.04 -17.25 6.40
N LEU A 42 -1.89 -17.97 5.65
CA LEU A 42 -2.48 -19.24 6.08
C LEU A 42 -1.52 -20.44 5.97
N GLY A 43 -0.49 -20.33 5.13
CA GLY A 43 0.53 -21.35 4.95
C GLY A 43 -0.03 -22.65 4.36
N LYS A 44 0.57 -23.79 4.75
CA LYS A 44 0.33 -25.09 4.10
C LYS A 44 -1.06 -25.69 4.32
N GLN A 45 -1.86 -25.12 5.23
CA GLN A 45 -3.20 -25.59 5.58
C GLN A 45 -4.30 -24.70 5.00
N ALA A 46 -3.93 -23.77 4.10
CA ALA A 46 -4.87 -22.87 3.46
C ALA A 46 -5.92 -23.66 2.66
N THR A 47 -7.17 -23.62 3.12
CA THR A 47 -8.34 -24.07 2.37
C THR A 47 -8.86 -22.93 1.51
N GLU A 48 -9.56 -23.21 0.41
CA GLU A 48 -10.14 -22.16 -0.44
C GLU A 48 -11.07 -21.23 0.34
N GLU A 49 -11.86 -21.78 1.26
CA GLU A 49 -12.75 -21.01 2.13
C GLU A 49 -11.99 -20.07 3.08
N SER A 50 -10.92 -20.55 3.70
CA SER A 50 -10.10 -19.70 4.59
C SER A 50 -9.34 -18.64 3.79
N ILE A 51 -8.88 -18.94 2.58
CA ILE A 51 -8.26 -17.96 1.67
C ILE A 51 -9.26 -16.84 1.35
N ALA A 52 -10.44 -17.19 0.86
CA ALA A 52 -11.47 -16.20 0.50
C ALA A 52 -11.88 -15.33 1.70
N ALA A 53 -11.99 -15.93 2.89
CA ALA A 53 -12.27 -15.19 4.12
C ALA A 53 -11.17 -14.18 4.45
N ILE A 54 -9.88 -14.57 4.36
CA ILE A 54 -8.75 -13.66 4.60
C ILE A 54 -8.65 -12.60 3.51
N GLU A 55 -8.87 -12.94 2.24
CA GLU A 55 -8.90 -11.97 1.15
C GLU A 55 -9.98 -10.91 1.37
N GLN A 56 -11.15 -11.31 1.84
CA GLN A 56 -12.23 -10.38 2.15
C GLN A 56 -11.92 -9.51 3.37
N GLN A 57 -11.33 -10.09 4.43
CA GLN A 57 -10.96 -9.35 5.64
C GLN A 57 -9.86 -8.31 5.38
N LEU A 58 -8.85 -8.67 4.61
CA LEU A 58 -7.74 -7.79 4.25
C LEU A 58 -8.06 -6.92 3.01
N GLY A 59 -9.20 -7.18 2.36
CA GLY A 59 -9.62 -6.48 1.15
C GLY A 59 -8.74 -6.74 -0.08
N LEU A 60 -8.05 -7.88 -0.13
CA LEU A 60 -7.21 -8.34 -1.25
C LEU A 60 -8.04 -8.66 -2.51
N ASN A 61 -9.34 -8.87 -2.34
CA ASN A 61 -10.30 -9.08 -3.42
C ASN A 61 -10.83 -7.77 -4.06
N ARG A 62 -10.45 -6.60 -3.54
CA ARG A 62 -10.87 -5.29 -4.07
C ARG A 62 -10.02 -4.87 -5.26
N ALA A 63 -10.48 -3.87 -6.01
CA ALA A 63 -9.68 -3.33 -7.10
C ALA A 63 -8.33 -2.77 -6.60
N TRP A 64 -7.27 -2.93 -7.38
CA TRP A 64 -5.88 -2.63 -6.97
C TRP A 64 -5.70 -1.19 -6.45
N TYR A 65 -6.41 -0.22 -7.01
CA TYR A 65 -6.33 1.17 -6.59
C TYR A 65 -6.94 1.38 -5.21
N VAL A 66 -8.02 0.66 -4.86
CA VAL A 66 -8.62 0.69 -3.52
C VAL A 66 -7.64 0.13 -2.51
N GLN A 67 -7.01 -1.01 -2.82
CA GLN A 67 -5.99 -1.61 -1.96
C GLN A 67 -4.81 -0.67 -1.72
N TYR A 68 -4.33 0.01 -2.78
CA TYR A 68 -3.26 1.00 -2.66
C TYR A 68 -3.66 2.17 -1.77
N PHE A 69 -4.86 2.74 -1.96
CA PHE A 69 -5.32 3.85 -1.15
C PHE A 69 -5.49 3.48 0.32
N ASP A 70 -6.06 2.32 0.62
CA ASP A 70 -6.22 1.86 2.00
C ASP A 70 -4.87 1.63 2.67
N TRP A 71 -3.93 0.99 1.97
CA TRP A 71 -2.56 0.82 2.46
C TRP A 71 -1.86 2.16 2.69
N LEU A 72 -1.96 3.08 1.72
CA LEU A 72 -1.34 4.40 1.81
C LEU A 72 -1.91 5.22 2.98
N VAL A 73 -3.24 5.22 3.15
CA VAL A 73 -3.93 5.89 4.25
C VAL A 73 -3.49 5.30 5.59
N GLY A 74 -3.54 3.97 5.74
CA GLY A 74 -3.06 3.28 6.94
C GLY A 74 -1.63 3.72 7.28
N PHE A 75 -0.73 3.64 6.30
CA PHE A 75 0.67 4.00 6.46
C PHE A 75 0.87 5.45 6.95
N VAL A 76 0.20 6.43 6.33
CA VAL A 76 0.33 7.84 6.74
C VAL A 76 -0.37 8.14 8.07
N THR A 77 -1.35 7.34 8.48
CA THR A 77 -1.99 7.43 9.80
C THR A 77 -1.25 6.69 10.91
N GLY A 78 -0.15 6.00 10.59
CA GLY A 78 0.67 5.27 11.57
C GLY A 78 0.28 3.80 11.74
N ASP A 79 -0.65 3.30 10.93
CA ASP A 79 -0.99 1.89 10.83
C ASP A 79 -0.10 1.23 9.77
N TRP A 80 1.00 0.63 10.23
CA TRP A 80 2.03 0.07 9.35
C TRP A 80 1.87 -1.44 9.14
N GLY A 81 0.74 -2.01 9.59
CA GLY A 81 0.47 -3.45 9.64
C GLY A 81 0.00 -3.89 11.02
#